data_AF-A0A9D8NX70-F1
#
_entry.id   AF-A0A9D8NX70-F1
#
_cell.length_a   1.000
_cell.length_b   1.000
_cell.length_c   1.000
_cell.angle_alpha   90.00
_cell.angle_beta   90.00
_cell.angle_gamma   90.00
#
_symmetry.space_group_name_H-M   'P 1'
#
loop_
_entity.id
_entity.type
_entity.pdbx_description
1 polymer ?
#
loop_
_entity_poly.entity_id
_entity_poly.type
_entity_poly.pdbx_seq_one_letter_code
_entity_poly.pdbx_strand_id
1 'polypeptide(L)' 'MKGLKGASARKVNILRRRTGYFWQHESYDRIVRDQEEFEEKLRYMSNNPRKAGLTDDPWNYHGWYCGEENFW' A
#
# COMPACT_ATOMS: atom_id res chain seq x y z
N MET A 1 -10.63 4.74 8.35
CA MET A 1 -9.17 4.97 8.20
C MET A 1 -8.53 6.03 9.11
N LYS A 2 -9.29 6.84 9.88
CA LYS A 2 -8.75 8.01 10.63
C LYS A 2 -7.64 7.65 11.64
N GLY A 3 -7.76 6.54 12.36
CA GLY A 3 -6.77 6.12 13.37
C GLY A 3 -5.39 5.83 12.77
N LEU A 4 -5.33 4.98 11.73
CA LEU A 4 -4.07 4.59 11.08
C LEU A 4 -3.38 5.78 10.40
N LYS A 5 -4.12 6.57 9.61
CA LYS A 5 -3.58 7.76 8.94
C LYS A 5 -3.09 8.80 9.95
N GLY A 6 -3.85 9.06 11.02
CA GLY A 6 -3.49 10.04 12.04
C GLY A 6 -2.23 9.66 12.82
N ALA A 7 -2.16 8.41 13.31
CA ALA A 7 -1.03 7.92 14.08
C ALA A 7 0.27 7.90 13.25
N SER A 8 0.20 7.39 12.01
CA SER A 8 1.36 7.35 11.10
C SER A 8 1.79 8.76 10.66
N ALA A 9 0.86 9.65 10.29
CA ALA A 9 1.17 11.02 9.92
C ALA A 9 1.92 11.77 11.03
N ARG A 10 1.46 11.63 12.29
CA ARG A 10 2.12 12.27 13.43
C ARG A 10 3.58 11.78 13.57
N LYS A 11 3.80 10.46 13.51
CA LYS A 11 5.15 9.89 13.62
C LYS A 11 6.07 10.40 12.51
N VAL A 12 5.60 10.35 11.26
CA VAL A 12 6.41 10.79 10.11
C VAL A 12 6.70 12.29 10.16
N ASN A 13 5.73 13.12 10.53
CA ASN A 13 5.93 14.56 10.68
C ASN A 13 6.98 14.89 11.76
N ILE A 14 6.95 14.22 12.90
CA ILE A 14 7.98 14.36 13.95
C ILE A 14 9.36 13.99 13.38
N LEU A 15 9.48 12.82 12.74
CA LEU A 15 10.75 12.33 12.17
C LEU A 15 11.31 13.29 11.11
N ARG A 16 10.43 13.90 10.29
CA ARG A 16 10.82 14.84 9.23
C ARG A 16 10.88 16.30 9.67
N ARG A 17 10.62 16.60 10.96
CA ARG A 17 10.52 17.97 11.51
C ARG A 17 9.55 18.86 10.72
N ARG A 18 8.42 18.30 10.30
CA ARG A 18 7.36 18.99 9.55
C ARG A 18 6.07 19.07 10.36
N THR A 19 5.19 19.99 9.98
CA THR A 19 3.83 20.11 10.49
C THR A 19 2.83 20.06 9.32
N GLY A 20 1.56 19.75 9.60
CA GLY A 20 0.48 19.72 8.60
C GLY A 20 0.07 18.31 8.15
N TYR A 21 -0.73 18.25 7.08
CA TYR A 21 -1.27 17.00 6.55
C TYR A 21 -0.17 16.21 5.82
N PHE A 22 -0.02 14.93 6.20
CA PHE A 22 0.91 14.01 5.54
C PHE A 22 0.21 13.18 4.46
N TRP A 23 -0.96 12.64 4.78
CA TRP A 23 -1.77 11.82 3.87
C TRP A 23 -2.79 12.66 3.10
N GLN A 24 -3.15 12.23 1.90
CA GLN A 24 -4.35 12.72 1.22
C GLN A 24 -5.60 12.46 2.06
N HIS A 25 -6.56 13.38 1.97
CA HIS A 25 -7.79 13.35 2.76
C HIS A 25 -8.58 12.07 2.49
N GLU A 26 -8.91 11.86 1.23
CA GLU A 26 -9.73 10.74 0.79
C GLU A 26 -9.02 9.39 0.85
N SER A 27 -9.84 8.35 0.86
CA SER A 27 -9.40 6.98 0.70
C SER A 27 -10.24 6.28 -0.34
N TYR A 28 -9.64 5.28 -0.97
CA TYR A 28 -10.37 4.36 -1.82
C TYR A 28 -10.75 3.11 -1.03
N ASP A 29 -12.04 2.86 -0.89
CA ASP A 29 -12.60 1.65 -0.32
C ASP A 29 -13.56 0.99 -1.31
N ARG A 30 -13.35 -0.30 -1.56
CA ARG A 30 -14.20 -1.13 -2.43
C ARG A 30 -14.39 -2.49 -1.79
N ILE A 31 -15.64 -2.91 -1.67
CA ILE A 31 -16.00 -4.27 -1.26
C ILE A 31 -15.77 -5.19 -2.47
N VAL A 32 -14.91 -6.19 -2.29
CA VAL A 32 -14.68 -7.27 -3.25
C VAL A 32 -15.83 -8.26 -3.19
N ARG A 33 -16.48 -8.53 -4.32
CA ARG A 33 -17.76 -9.26 -4.35
C ARG A 33 -17.64 -10.72 -4.76
N ASP A 34 -16.56 -11.08 -5.43
CA ASP A 34 -16.31 -12.41 -5.94
C ASP A 34 -14.81 -12.69 -6.10
N GLN A 35 -14.50 -13.94 -6.46
CA GLN A 35 -13.14 -14.42 -6.62
C GLN A 35 -12.41 -13.77 -7.81
N GLU A 36 -13.12 -13.48 -8.90
CA GLU A 36 -12.52 -12.86 -10.08
C GLU A 36 -12.06 -11.43 -9.76
N GLU A 37 -12.90 -10.65 -9.08
CA GLU A 37 -12.56 -9.32 -8.61
C GLU A 37 -11.39 -9.35 -7.63
N PHE A 38 -11.35 -10.34 -6.73
CA PHE A 38 -10.25 -10.52 -5.79
C PHE A 38 -8.91 -10.73 -6.51
N GLU A 39 -8.88 -11.64 -7.48
CA GLU A 39 -7.68 -11.91 -8.29
C GLU A 39 -7.26 -10.71 -9.12
N GLU A 40 -8.21 -9.99 -9.71
CA GLU A 40 -7.95 -8.74 -10.43
C GLU A 40 -7.24 -7.73 -9.54
N LYS A 41 -7.72 -7.53 -8.29
CA LYS A 41 -7.11 -6.58 -7.35
C LYS A 41 -5.75 -7.04 -6.83
N LEU A 42 -5.57 -8.34 -6.57
CA LEU A 42 -4.25 -8.87 -6.20
C LEU A 42 -3.22 -8.62 -7.32
N ARG A 43 -3.57 -8.95 -8.57
CA ARG A 43 -2.69 -8.72 -9.73
C ARG A 43 -2.42 -7.24 -9.97
N TYR A 44 -3.41 -6.38 -9.72
CA TYR A 44 -3.24 -4.94 -9.79
C TYR A 44 -2.24 -4.45 -8.75
N MET A 45 -2.42 -4.82 -7.47
CA MET A 45 -1.56 -4.37 -6.38
C MET A 45 -0.12 -4.86 -6.52
N SER A 46 0.09 -6.14 -6.87
CA SER A 46 1.45 -6.69 -7.05
C SER A 46 2.20 -6.02 -8.21
N ASN A 47 1.52 -5.70 -9.31
CA ASN A 47 2.15 -5.05 -10.45
C ASN A 47 2.38 -3.54 -10.30
N ASN A 48 1.79 -2.88 -9.30
CA ASN A 48 1.92 -1.43 -9.14
C ASN A 48 3.38 -0.95 -8.95
N PRO A 49 4.21 -1.58 -8.10
CA PRO A 49 5.63 -1.24 -7.99
C PRO A 49 6.36 -1.31 -9.32
N ARG A 50 6.11 -2.35 -10.14
CA ARG A 50 6.70 -2.49 -11.47
C ARG A 50 6.23 -1.38 -12.42
N LYS A 51 4.91 -1.11 -12.46
CA LYS A 51 4.36 -0.01 -13.27
C LYS A 51 4.90 1.36 -12.86
N ALA A 52 5.23 1.54 -11.58
CA ALA A 52 5.83 2.76 -11.04
C ALA A 52 7.36 2.83 -11.23
N GLY A 53 8.00 1.81 -11.80
CA GLY A 53 9.45 1.76 -12.01
C GLY A 53 10.26 1.56 -10.72
N LEU A 54 9.64 1.01 -9.66
CA LEU A 54 10.29 0.79 -8.36
C LEU A 54 11.01 -0.56 -8.24
N THR A 55 10.64 -1.53 -9.10
CA THR A 55 11.23 -2.87 -9.14
C THR A 55 10.99 -3.49 -10.52
N ASP A 56 11.86 -4.40 -10.94
CA ASP A 56 11.62 -5.25 -12.11
C ASP A 56 10.79 -6.50 -11.75
N ASP A 57 10.91 -6.94 -10.49
CA ASP A 57 10.20 -8.09 -9.95
C ASP A 57 9.24 -7.67 -8.83
N PRO A 58 7.92 -7.71 -9.09
CA PRO A 58 6.86 -7.53 -8.08
C PRO A 58 6.99 -8.38 -6.82
N TRP A 59 7.41 -9.64 -6.94
CA TRP A 59 7.37 -10.62 -5.85
C TRP A 59 8.45 -10.38 -4.80
N ASN A 60 9.54 -9.74 -5.22
CA ASN A 60 10.67 -9.35 -4.38
C ASN A 60 10.64 -7.88 -3.96
N TYR A 61 9.53 -7.17 -4.21
CA TYR A 61 9.41 -5.80 -3.75
C TYR A 61 9.24 -5.77 -2.22
N HIS A 62 10.15 -5.10 -1.50
CA HIS A 62 10.13 -5.02 -0.03
C HIS A 62 8.81 -4.51 0.58
N GLY A 63 8.03 -3.72 -0.17
CA GLY A 63 6.73 -3.21 0.26
C GLY A 63 5.55 -4.14 -0.06
N TRP A 64 5.78 -5.25 -0.75
CA TRP A 64 4.77 -6.24 -1.10
C TRP A 64 4.71 -7.33 -0.02
N TYR A 65 3.63 -7.33 0.74
CA TYR A 65 3.46 -8.25 1.87
C TYR A 65 3.23 -9.71 1.43
N CYS A 66 2.71 -9.95 0.23
CA CYS A 66 2.44 -11.30 -0.27
C CYS A 66 3.58 -11.83 -1.17
N GLY A 67 4.83 -11.43 -0.87
CA GLY A 67 6.02 -11.90 -1.58
C GLY A 67 6.38 -13.34 -1.23
N GLU A 68 7.40 -13.88 -1.90
CA GLU A 68 7.83 -15.28 -1.76
C GLU A 68 8.16 -15.66 -0.30
N GLU A 69 8.75 -14.74 0.47
CA GLU A 69 9.12 -14.95 1.87
C GLU A 69 7.92 -15.03 2.85
N ASN A 70 6.72 -14.66 2.40
CA ASN A 70 5.51 -14.65 3.24
C ASN A 70 4.54 -15.80 2.92
N PHE A 71 4.95 -16.73 2.06
CA PHE A 71 4.31 -18.02 1.84
C PHE A 71 5.28 -19.12 2.27
N TRP A 72 5.06 -19.66 3.48
CA TRP A 72 5.79 -20.70 4.25
C TRP A 72 6.81 -20.19 5.28
#